data_AF-A0A6A4H961-F1
#
_entry.id   AF-A0A6A4H961-F1
#
_cell.length_a   1.000
_cell.length_b   1.000
_cell.length_c   1.000
_cell.angle_alpha   90.00
_cell.angle_beta   90.00
_cell.angle_gamma   90.00
#
_symmetry.space_group_name_H-M   'P 1'
#
loop_
_entity.id
_entity.type
_entity.pdbx_description
1 polymer ?
#
loop_
_entity_poly.entity_id
_entity_poly.type
_entity_poly.pdbx_seq_one_letter_code
_entity_poly.pdbx_strand_id
1 'polypeptide(L)'
;VDQGGNKLSQCFRHLPWYAVIDLRKNHGKEEVHARDLFYALETGSLLSIVLFLEGRAREPIPAQKLWYAILEAQIETGNPFMLYKDAGNAKFNQKNLGVIKSSNLCTEIVEHSTSDETAVCNLASLALPTYIIKDASGKPTYEFQKLHDVAKAVAFNLNRVIDRNYYPIPEARGSNMRGHPIGMC
;
A
#
# COMPACT_ATOMS: atom_id res chain seq x y z
N VAL A 1 13.51 3.65 13.49
CA VAL A 1 14.72 4.48 13.63
C VAL A 1 14.38 5.83 13.05
N ASP A 2 14.44 6.89 13.86
CA ASP A 2 14.20 8.26 13.38
C ASP A 2 15.18 8.56 12.22
N GLN A 3 14.69 9.14 11.12
CA GLN A 3 15.51 9.43 9.95
C GLN A 3 16.41 10.67 10.16
N GLY A 4 16.32 11.33 11.32
CA GLY A 4 17.14 12.47 11.69
C GLY A 4 16.69 13.76 11.00
N GLY A 5 16.86 14.90 11.68
CA GLY A 5 16.58 16.23 11.12
C GLY A 5 15.09 16.50 10.86
N ASN A 6 14.20 16.11 11.78
CA ASN A 6 12.72 16.23 11.67
C ASN A 6 12.08 15.39 10.54
N LYS A 7 12.79 14.40 9.98
CA LYS A 7 12.21 13.45 9.03
C LYS A 7 11.51 12.32 9.80
N LEU A 8 10.18 12.37 9.82
CA LEU A 8 9.34 11.37 10.49
C LEU A 8 9.65 9.95 9.99
N SER A 9 10.07 9.07 10.89
CA SER A 9 10.11 7.63 10.61
C SER A 9 8.72 7.04 10.83
N GLN A 10 7.96 6.82 9.76
CA GLN A 10 6.69 6.12 9.83
C GLN A 10 6.91 4.64 9.52
N CYS A 11 6.52 3.77 10.44
CA CYS A 11 6.59 2.33 10.27
C CYS A 11 5.17 1.77 10.04
N PHE A 12 5.01 0.99 8.99
CA PHE A 12 3.75 0.39 8.59
C PHE A 12 3.74 -1.10 8.91
N ARG A 13 2.65 -1.62 9.50
CA ARG A 13 2.55 -3.04 9.81
C ARG A 13 1.21 -3.63 9.39
N HIS A 14 1.29 -4.75 8.66
CA HIS A 14 0.14 -5.59 8.37
C HIS A 14 0.04 -6.63 9.48
N LEU A 15 -1.11 -6.68 10.12
CA LEU A 15 -1.34 -7.53 11.28
C LEU A 15 -2.76 -8.11 11.24
N PRO A 16 -3.00 -9.23 11.93
CA PRO A 16 -4.33 -9.80 12.08
C PRO A 16 -5.29 -8.79 12.72
N TRP A 17 -6.58 -8.88 12.38
CA TRP A 17 -7.62 -7.95 12.85
C TRP A 17 -7.62 -7.75 14.38
N TYR A 18 -7.41 -8.80 15.15
CA TYR A 18 -7.44 -8.76 16.62
C TYR A 18 -6.26 -8.00 17.23
N ALA A 19 -5.20 -7.77 16.45
CA ALA A 19 -3.99 -7.14 16.93
C ALA A 19 -3.91 -5.65 16.56
N VAL A 20 -4.82 -5.10 15.75
CA VAL A 20 -4.67 -3.73 15.20
C VAL A 20 -5.70 -2.72 15.67
N ILE A 21 -6.87 -3.16 16.13
CA ILE A 21 -8.03 -2.29 16.36
C ILE A 21 -7.77 -1.26 17.47
N ASP A 22 -7.01 -1.63 18.51
CA ASP A 22 -6.82 -0.78 19.69
C ASP A 22 -5.44 -0.12 19.78
N LEU A 23 -4.48 -0.50 18.93
CA LEU A 23 -3.08 -0.10 19.08
C LEU A 23 -2.86 1.41 18.91
N ARG A 24 -3.73 2.10 18.17
CA ARG A 24 -3.64 3.55 17.92
C ARG A 24 -4.60 4.39 18.76
N LYS A 25 -5.44 3.77 19.58
CA LYS A 25 -6.40 4.49 20.42
C LYS A 25 -5.68 5.33 21.48
N ASN A 26 -6.27 6.47 21.82
CA ASN A 26 -5.70 7.39 22.81
C ASN A 26 -6.05 7.01 24.25
N HIS A 27 -7.10 6.23 24.45
CA HIS A 27 -7.54 5.71 25.74
C HIS A 27 -7.16 4.23 25.88
N GLY A 28 -6.97 3.77 27.11
CA GLY A 28 -6.53 2.40 27.42
C GLY A 28 -5.21 2.34 28.19
N LYS A 29 -4.67 1.13 28.37
CA LYS A 29 -3.40 0.92 29.07
C LYS A 29 -2.23 1.14 28.13
N GLU A 30 -1.25 1.96 28.53
CA GLU A 30 -0.14 2.35 27.67
C GLU A 30 0.66 1.17 27.09
N GLU A 31 0.79 0.09 27.86
CA GLU A 31 1.46 -1.15 27.47
C GLU A 31 0.85 -1.89 26.25
N VAL A 32 -0.39 -1.57 25.88
CA VAL A 32 -1.05 -2.15 24.70
C VAL A 32 -1.12 -1.21 23.50
N HIS A 33 -0.49 -0.04 23.55
CA HIS A 33 -0.53 0.94 22.47
C HIS A 33 0.81 1.09 21.75
N ALA A 34 0.72 1.34 20.45
CA ALA A 34 1.86 1.64 19.59
C ALA A 34 1.42 2.67 18.54
N ARG A 35 1.35 3.94 18.97
CA ARG A 35 0.72 5.05 18.24
C ARG A 35 1.58 5.63 17.11
N ASP A 36 2.88 5.36 17.15
CA ASP A 36 3.83 5.77 16.10
C ASP A 36 3.75 4.90 14.85
N LEU A 37 2.99 3.80 14.90
CA LEU A 37 2.78 2.89 13.78
C LEU A 37 1.46 3.15 13.06
N PHE A 38 1.48 2.89 11.76
CA PHE A 38 0.27 2.83 10.94
C PHE A 38 -0.12 1.37 10.71
N TYR A 39 -1.43 1.11 10.81
CA TYR A 39 -1.99 -0.23 10.69
C TYR A 39 -2.90 -0.34 9.48
N ALA A 40 -2.82 -1.49 8.80
CA ALA A 40 -3.69 -1.88 7.72
C ALA A 40 -4.25 -3.27 7.93
N LEU A 41 -5.52 -3.43 7.56
CA LEU A 41 -6.21 -4.70 7.52
C LEU A 41 -6.21 -5.24 6.10
N GLU A 42 -5.64 -6.43 5.92
CA GLU A 42 -5.83 -7.20 4.70
C GLU A 42 -7.08 -8.07 4.82
N THR A 43 -8.14 -7.65 4.14
CA THR A 43 -9.38 -8.42 4.09
C THR A 43 -9.26 -9.49 3.01
N GLY A 44 -9.16 -10.75 3.45
CA GLY A 44 -9.38 -11.92 2.60
C GLY A 44 -10.78 -12.43 2.86
N SER A 45 -11.64 -12.42 1.84
CA SER A 45 -13.06 -12.81 1.96
C SER A 45 -13.24 -14.29 2.33
N LEU A 46 -12.26 -15.13 1.99
CA LEU A 46 -12.35 -16.59 2.11
C LEU A 46 -11.63 -17.15 3.35
N LEU A 47 -10.54 -16.54 3.82
CA LEU A 47 -9.70 -17.15 4.87
C LEU A 47 -10.45 -17.34 6.19
N SER A 48 -11.28 -16.37 6.58
CA SER A 48 -12.08 -16.44 7.82
C SER A 48 -13.18 -17.51 7.75
N ILE A 49 -13.76 -17.75 6.57
CA ILE A 49 -14.78 -18.77 6.35
C ILE A 49 -14.14 -20.16 6.30
N VAL A 50 -13.00 -20.28 5.61
CA VAL A 50 -12.26 -21.55 5.47
C VAL A 50 -11.73 -22.04 6.83
N LEU A 51 -11.13 -21.18 7.65
CA LEU A 51 -10.64 -21.58 8.98
C LEU A 51 -11.77 -22.08 9.90
N PHE A 52 -12.95 -21.49 9.77
CA PHE A 52 -14.14 -21.93 10.50
C PHE A 52 -14.62 -23.31 10.02
N LEU A 53 -14.70 -23.52 8.71
CA LEU A 53 -15.11 -24.81 8.12
C LEU A 53 -14.10 -25.93 8.37
N GLU A 54 -12.80 -25.61 8.41
CA GLU A 54 -11.72 -26.57 8.68
C GLU A 54 -11.57 -26.91 10.18
N GLY A 55 -12.38 -26.33 11.08
CA GLY A 55 -12.25 -26.53 12.53
C GLY A 55 -10.94 -25.96 13.11
N ARG A 56 -10.27 -25.08 12.37
CA ARG A 56 -9.00 -24.44 12.75
C ARG A 56 -9.18 -23.05 13.36
N ALA A 57 -10.42 -22.56 13.41
CA ALA A 57 -10.75 -21.34 14.10
C ALA A 57 -10.63 -21.54 15.62
N ARG A 58 -9.89 -20.65 16.29
CA ARG A 58 -9.75 -20.69 17.75
C ARG A 58 -11.07 -20.35 18.45
N GLU A 59 -11.75 -19.32 17.97
CA GLU A 59 -13.05 -18.87 18.47
C GLU A 59 -13.82 -18.18 17.34
N PRO A 60 -15.05 -18.62 17.01
CA PRO A 60 -15.88 -17.91 16.06
C PRO A 60 -16.54 -16.69 16.71
N ILE A 61 -16.50 -15.55 16.03
CA ILE A 61 -17.22 -14.34 16.45
C ILE A 61 -18.19 -13.89 15.35
N PRO A 62 -19.30 -13.19 15.68
CA PRO A 62 -20.16 -12.60 14.68
C PRO A 62 -19.38 -11.60 13.81
N ALA A 63 -19.44 -11.73 12.49
CA ALA A 63 -18.72 -10.85 11.56
C ALA A 63 -19.08 -9.37 11.75
N GLN A 64 -20.35 -9.07 12.08
CA GLN A 64 -20.80 -7.71 12.38
C GLN A 64 -20.11 -7.14 13.63
N LYS A 65 -19.84 -7.96 14.66
CA LYS A 65 -19.12 -7.52 15.86
C LYS A 65 -17.71 -7.05 15.50
N LEU A 66 -17.02 -7.80 14.64
CA LEU A 66 -15.71 -7.41 14.11
C LEU A 66 -15.81 -6.12 13.27
N TRP A 67 -16.82 -6.04 12.40
CA TRP A 67 -17.05 -4.88 11.57
C TRP A 67 -17.26 -3.59 12.38
N TYR A 68 -18.09 -3.65 13.42
CA TYR A 68 -18.30 -2.52 14.32
C TYR A 68 -17.00 -2.08 15.02
N ALA A 69 -16.18 -3.03 15.47
CA ALA A 69 -14.90 -2.71 16.10
C ALA A 69 -13.92 -2.03 15.13
N ILE A 70 -13.89 -2.44 13.86
CA ILE A 70 -13.09 -1.79 12.81
C ILE A 70 -13.60 -0.36 12.58
N LEU A 71 -14.91 -0.16 12.46
CA LEU A 71 -15.49 1.16 12.25
C LEU A 71 -15.23 2.10 13.43
N GLU A 72 -15.36 1.61 14.66
CA GLU A 72 -15.06 2.38 15.87
C GLU A 72 -13.61 2.86 15.88
N ALA A 73 -12.64 1.99 15.58
CA ALA A 73 -11.24 2.37 15.47
C ALA A 73 -11.00 3.40 14.36
N GLN A 74 -11.66 3.25 13.21
CA GLN A 74 -11.53 4.20 12.10
C GLN A 74 -12.12 5.57 12.44
N ILE A 75 -13.23 5.62 13.16
CA ILE A 75 -13.84 6.87 13.65
C ILE A 75 -12.90 7.57 14.62
N GLU A 76 -12.27 6.83 15.53
CA GLU A 76 -11.40 7.42 16.56
C GLU A 76 -10.02 7.84 16.02
N THR A 77 -9.44 7.06 15.10
CA THR A 77 -8.01 7.16 14.76
C THR A 77 -7.72 7.36 13.28
N GLY A 78 -8.72 7.20 12.40
CA GLY A 78 -8.53 7.11 10.96
C GLY A 78 -7.93 5.78 10.47
N ASN A 79 -7.66 4.83 11.38
CA ASN A 79 -7.06 3.52 11.10
C ASN A 79 -7.96 2.38 11.61
N PRO A 80 -7.80 1.15 11.08
CA PRO A 80 -6.82 0.72 10.09
C PRO A 80 -7.20 1.12 8.65
N PHE A 81 -6.19 1.17 7.76
CA PHE A 81 -6.45 1.21 6.32
C PHE A 81 -7.05 -0.12 5.86
N MET A 82 -7.82 -0.07 4.77
CA MET A 82 -8.54 -1.23 4.24
C MET A 82 -7.94 -1.66 2.90
N LEU A 83 -7.40 -2.87 2.85
CA LEU A 83 -6.90 -3.48 1.62
C LEU A 83 -7.59 -4.81 1.35
N TYR A 84 -8.02 -5.02 0.10
CA TYR A 84 -8.69 -6.24 -0.32
C TYR A 84 -7.71 -7.19 -0.99
N LYS A 85 -7.22 -8.18 -0.22
CA LYS A 85 -6.15 -9.10 -0.64
C LYS A 85 -6.49 -9.85 -1.92
N ASP A 86 -7.73 -10.35 -2.01
CA ASP A 86 -8.18 -11.15 -3.14
C ASP A 86 -8.21 -10.32 -4.43
N ALA A 87 -8.71 -9.08 -4.34
CA ALA A 87 -8.75 -8.16 -5.48
C ALA A 87 -7.35 -7.72 -5.91
N GLY A 88 -6.45 -7.49 -4.95
CA GLY A 88 -5.04 -7.18 -5.22
C GLY A 88 -4.37 -8.32 -5.99
N ASN A 89 -4.45 -9.54 -5.47
CA ASN A 89 -3.81 -10.72 -6.08
C ASN A 89 -4.44 -11.11 -7.45
N ALA A 90 -5.75 -10.98 -7.60
CA ALA A 90 -6.44 -11.39 -8.84
C ALA A 90 -6.09 -10.50 -10.04
N LYS A 91 -5.86 -9.19 -9.81
CA LYS A 91 -5.65 -8.19 -10.87
C LYS A 91 -4.18 -7.81 -11.09
N PHE A 92 -3.27 -8.40 -10.31
CA PHE A 92 -1.88 -7.99 -10.35
C PHE A 92 -1.08 -8.68 -11.46
N ASN A 93 -0.19 -7.91 -12.10
CA ASN A 93 0.66 -8.42 -13.17
C ASN A 93 1.71 -9.42 -12.65
N GLN A 94 2.23 -9.24 -11.43
CA GLN A 94 3.23 -10.16 -10.86
C GLN A 94 2.62 -11.38 -10.13
N LYS A 95 1.36 -11.75 -10.42
CA LYS A 95 0.71 -12.94 -9.82
C LYS A 95 1.50 -14.24 -10.04
N ASN A 96 2.33 -14.29 -11.07
CA ASN A 96 3.22 -15.41 -11.37
C ASN A 96 4.36 -15.58 -10.37
N LEU A 97 4.70 -14.55 -9.57
CA LEU A 97 5.72 -14.62 -8.54
C LEU A 97 5.19 -15.23 -7.23
N GLY A 98 3.87 -15.24 -7.05
CA GLY A 98 3.19 -15.79 -5.89
C GLY A 98 2.23 -14.80 -5.26
N VAL A 99 1.75 -15.15 -4.06
CA VAL A 99 0.75 -14.34 -3.34
C VAL A 99 1.41 -13.11 -2.72
N ILE A 100 0.85 -11.93 -3.01
CA ILE A 100 1.18 -10.67 -2.37
C ILE A 100 0.57 -10.64 -0.97
N LYS A 101 1.38 -10.20 0.00
CA LYS A 101 1.09 -10.29 1.44
C LYS A 101 0.96 -8.92 2.14
N SER A 102 1.20 -7.84 1.40
CA SER A 102 1.15 -6.48 1.93
C SER A 102 1.13 -5.43 0.82
N SER A 103 0.78 -4.21 1.20
CA SER A 103 1.03 -2.98 0.45
C SER A 103 2.09 -2.12 1.15
N ASN A 104 2.34 -0.92 0.66
CA ASN A 104 3.22 0.07 1.28
C ASN A 104 2.44 1.00 2.24
N LEU A 105 3.17 1.93 2.87
CA LEU A 105 2.65 2.89 3.85
C LEU A 105 1.42 3.67 3.37
N CYS A 106 1.40 4.06 2.09
CA CYS A 106 0.34 4.89 1.52
C CYS A 106 -0.72 4.08 0.75
N THR A 107 -0.63 2.75 0.79
CA THR A 107 -1.61 1.77 0.25
C THR A 107 -1.77 1.71 -1.28
N GLU A 108 -0.93 2.42 -2.03
CA GLU A 108 -0.96 2.49 -3.49
C GLU A 108 -0.11 1.42 -4.16
N ILE A 109 0.95 0.95 -3.50
CA ILE A 109 1.88 -0.04 -4.06
C ILE A 109 1.49 -1.44 -3.59
N VAL A 110 1.27 -2.31 -4.55
CA VAL A 110 0.97 -3.72 -4.34
C VAL A 110 2.04 -4.48 -5.11
N GLU A 111 3.04 -5.03 -4.43
CA GLU A 111 4.19 -5.69 -5.05
C GLU A 111 4.52 -7.00 -4.32
N HIS A 112 5.07 -7.96 -5.05
CA HIS A 112 5.49 -9.23 -4.47
C HIS A 112 6.69 -9.03 -3.52
N SER A 113 6.67 -9.69 -2.36
CA SER A 113 7.76 -9.68 -1.39
C SER A 113 7.89 -11.02 -0.68
N THR A 114 9.12 -11.38 -0.33
CA THR A 114 9.47 -12.62 0.38
C THR A 114 10.46 -12.31 1.50
N SER A 115 10.97 -13.34 2.19
CA SER A 115 12.04 -13.15 3.19
C SER A 115 13.33 -12.59 2.55
N ASP A 116 13.53 -12.86 1.26
CA ASP A 116 14.78 -12.57 0.54
C ASP A 116 14.58 -11.46 -0.51
N GLU A 117 13.35 -10.92 -0.61
CA GLU A 117 12.97 -9.88 -1.56
C GLU A 117 12.17 -8.79 -0.87
N THR A 118 12.75 -7.59 -0.79
CA THR A 118 12.05 -6.39 -0.32
C THR A 118 11.62 -5.58 -1.53
N ALA A 119 10.31 -5.45 -1.75
CA ALA A 119 9.74 -4.64 -2.81
C ALA A 119 10.16 -3.16 -2.69
N VAL A 120 10.40 -2.50 -3.82
CA VAL A 120 10.81 -1.09 -3.89
C VAL A 120 10.07 -0.45 -5.04
N CYS A 121 9.48 0.72 -4.79
CA CYS A 121 8.83 1.49 -5.84
C CYS A 121 9.55 2.82 -6.08
N ASN A 122 9.60 3.23 -7.35
CA ASN A 122 10.10 4.53 -7.79
C ASN A 122 8.90 5.35 -8.27
N LEU A 123 8.65 6.49 -7.63
CA LEU A 123 7.42 7.26 -7.80
C LEU A 123 7.68 8.60 -8.50
N ALA A 124 6.77 8.98 -9.38
CA ALA A 124 6.65 10.35 -9.89
C ALA A 124 5.17 10.71 -10.02
N SER A 125 4.86 12.01 -10.08
CA SER A 125 3.49 12.47 -10.32
C SER A 125 3.38 13.42 -11.50
N LEU A 126 2.22 13.39 -12.16
CA LEU A 126 1.92 14.27 -13.28
C LEU A 126 1.00 15.41 -12.83
N ALA A 127 1.41 16.65 -13.09
CA ALA A 127 0.58 17.83 -12.83
C ALA A 127 -0.56 17.92 -13.86
N LEU A 128 -1.68 17.22 -13.61
CA LEU A 128 -2.81 17.12 -14.53
C LEU A 128 -3.37 18.47 -15.04
N PRO A 129 -3.39 19.57 -14.27
CA PRO A 129 -3.86 20.87 -14.77
C PRO A 129 -3.02 21.47 -15.90
N THR A 130 -1.76 21.05 -16.05
CA THR A 130 -0.85 21.55 -17.09
C THR A 130 -1.32 21.22 -18.51
N TYR A 131 -2.16 20.20 -18.66
CA TYR A 131 -2.64 19.72 -19.97
C TYR A 131 -4.00 20.30 -20.36
N ILE A 132 -4.49 21.32 -19.65
CA ILE A 132 -5.70 22.05 -20.02
C ILE A 132 -5.32 23.16 -21.00
N ILE A 133 -5.83 23.08 -22.22
CA ILE A 133 -5.62 24.06 -23.29
C ILE A 133 -6.96 24.70 -23.68
N LYS A 134 -6.91 25.80 -24.44
CA LYS A 134 -8.12 26.37 -25.07
C LYS A 134 -8.17 25.91 -26.52
N ASP A 135 -9.33 25.45 -26.96
CA ASP A 135 -9.57 25.18 -28.38
C ASP A 135 -9.71 26.49 -29.18
N ALA A 136 -9.93 26.37 -30.50
CA ALA A 136 -10.10 27.53 -31.38
C ALA A 136 -11.28 28.44 -31.00
N SER A 137 -12.26 27.94 -30.26
CA SER A 137 -13.41 28.71 -29.76
C SER A 137 -13.14 29.36 -28.39
N GLY A 138 -11.97 29.14 -27.80
CA GLY A 138 -11.61 29.62 -26.47
C GLY A 138 -12.12 28.73 -25.32
N LYS A 139 -12.77 27.59 -25.63
CA LYS A 139 -13.29 26.65 -24.64
C LYS A 139 -12.16 25.76 -24.10
N PRO A 140 -12.12 25.49 -22.78
CA PRO A 140 -11.13 24.59 -22.21
C PRO A 140 -11.33 23.15 -22.72
N THR A 141 -10.25 22.54 -23.18
CA THR A 141 -10.16 21.13 -23.58
C THR A 141 -8.87 20.52 -23.04
N TYR A 142 -8.78 19.18 -23.06
CA TYR A 142 -7.66 18.45 -22.47
C TYR A 142 -6.74 17.87 -23.55
N GLU A 143 -5.44 18.15 -23.44
CA GLU A 143 -4.42 17.73 -24.41
C GLU A 143 -3.86 16.34 -24.07
N PHE A 144 -4.64 15.29 -24.39
CA PHE A 144 -4.26 13.91 -24.08
C PHE A 144 -2.96 13.45 -24.75
N GLN A 145 -2.66 13.95 -25.96
CA GLN A 145 -1.42 13.59 -26.64
C GLN A 145 -0.19 14.08 -25.87
N LYS A 146 -0.24 15.33 -25.38
CA LYS A 146 0.84 15.90 -24.57
C LYS A 146 1.01 15.17 -23.25
N LEU A 147 -0.09 14.83 -22.58
CA LEU A 147 -0.07 14.01 -21.38
C LEU A 147 0.65 12.67 -21.63
N HIS A 148 0.29 11.97 -22.71
CA HIS A 148 0.88 10.69 -23.08
C HIS A 148 2.39 10.81 -23.39
N ASP A 149 2.82 11.86 -24.09
CA ASP A 149 4.22 12.07 -24.42
C ASP A 149 5.07 12.36 -23.16
N VAL A 150 4.53 13.13 -22.21
CA VAL A 150 5.19 13.38 -20.93
C VAL A 150 5.20 12.12 -20.05
N ALA A 151 4.09 11.38 -20.00
CA ALA A 151 4.01 10.11 -19.27
C ALA A 151 5.08 9.10 -19.73
N LYS A 152 5.32 9.01 -21.05
CA LYS A 152 6.40 8.18 -21.61
C LYS A 152 7.78 8.61 -21.12
N ALA A 153 8.06 9.92 -21.10
CA ALA A 153 9.32 10.44 -20.60
C ALA A 153 9.51 10.15 -19.10
N VAL A 154 8.45 10.29 -18.30
CA VAL A 154 8.48 9.96 -16.87
C VAL A 154 8.72 8.47 -16.65
N ALA A 155 8.04 7.58 -17.38
CA ALA A 155 8.27 6.15 -17.30
C ALA A 155 9.72 5.77 -17.62
N PHE A 156 10.31 6.37 -18.67
CA PHE A 156 11.71 6.18 -19.01
C PHE A 156 12.65 6.67 -17.89
N ASN A 157 12.36 7.84 -17.31
CA ASN A 157 13.16 8.39 -16.21
C ASN A 157 13.11 7.50 -14.97
N LEU A 158 11.92 7.03 -14.57
CA LEU A 158 11.75 6.12 -13.44
C LEU A 158 12.50 4.81 -13.67
N ASN A 159 12.49 4.28 -14.90
CA ASN A 159 13.28 3.10 -15.23
C ASN A 159 14.80 3.35 -15.04
N ARG A 160 15.32 4.54 -15.37
CA ARG A 160 16.73 4.87 -15.11
C ARG A 160 17.06 5.07 -13.63
N VAL A 161 16.06 5.45 -12.82
CA VAL A 161 16.25 5.56 -11.36
C VAL A 161 16.55 4.19 -10.78
N ILE A 162 15.90 3.12 -11.26
CA ILE A 162 16.17 1.74 -10.81
C ILE A 162 17.68 1.41 -10.89
N ASP A 163 18.33 1.73 -12.01
CA ASP A 163 19.76 1.44 -12.21
C ASP A 163 20.70 2.32 -11.38
N ARG A 164 20.28 3.56 -11.08
CA ARG A 164 21.11 4.58 -10.42
C ARG A 164 20.90 4.68 -8.92
N ASN A 165 19.82 4.10 -8.41
CA ASN A 165 19.45 4.27 -7.02
C ASN A 165 20.47 3.60 -6.08
N TYR A 166 20.64 4.19 -4.89
CA TYR A 166 21.33 3.54 -3.79
C TYR A 166 20.33 2.69 -3.01
N TYR A 167 20.56 1.38 -2.95
CA TYR A 167 19.73 0.44 -2.21
C TYR A 167 20.33 0.20 -0.82
N PRO A 168 19.59 0.46 0.27
CA PRO A 168 20.13 0.32 1.62
C PRO A 168 20.35 -1.13 2.06
N ILE A 169 19.68 -2.09 1.40
CA ILE A 169 19.79 -3.53 1.65
C ILE A 169 19.83 -4.31 0.32
N PRO A 170 20.54 -5.44 0.24
CA PRO A 170 20.69 -6.21 -0.99
C PRO A 170 19.38 -6.81 -1.52
N GLU A 171 18.46 -7.19 -0.65
CA GLU A 171 17.14 -7.74 -0.98
C GLU A 171 16.30 -6.75 -1.78
N ALA A 172 16.42 -5.46 -1.45
CA ALA A 172 15.77 -4.36 -2.15
C ALA A 172 16.32 -4.18 -3.57
N ARG A 173 17.64 -4.25 -3.72
CA ARG A 173 18.30 -4.22 -5.04
C ARG A 173 17.89 -5.43 -5.87
N GLY A 174 17.94 -6.63 -5.29
CA GLY A 174 17.58 -7.87 -5.97
C GLY A 174 16.15 -7.84 -6.49
N SER A 175 15.20 -7.42 -5.65
CA SER A 175 13.79 -7.27 -6.04
C SER A 175 13.63 -6.27 -7.19
N ASN A 176 14.18 -5.06 -7.05
CA ASN A 176 13.95 -4.00 -8.03
C ASN A 176 14.61 -4.29 -9.38
N MET A 177 15.78 -4.93 -9.40
CA MET A 177 16.47 -5.35 -10.63
C MET A 177 15.83 -6.55 -11.34
N ARG A 178 14.98 -7.33 -10.66
CA ARG A 178 14.20 -8.42 -11.29
C ARG A 178 12.87 -7.93 -11.84
N GLY A 179 12.14 -7.13 -11.05
CA GLY A 179 10.78 -6.73 -11.36
C GLY A 179 10.66 -5.45 -12.17
N HIS A 180 11.66 -4.55 -12.06
CA HIS A 180 11.62 -3.18 -12.58
C HIS A 180 10.28 -2.44 -12.39
N PRO A 181 9.63 -2.52 -11.21
CA PRO A 181 8.39 -1.80 -10.97
C PRO A 181 8.61 -0.28 -10.94
N ILE A 182 7.63 0.45 -11.49
CA ILE A 182 7.57 1.91 -11.45
C ILE A 182 6.14 2.33 -11.09
N GLY A 183 6.01 3.43 -10.35
CA GLY A 183 4.72 4.00 -9.98
C GLY A 183 4.60 5.44 -10.50
N MET A 184 3.47 5.73 -11.14
CA MET A 184 3.14 7.08 -11.59
C MET A 184 1.77 7.45 -11.04
N CYS A 185 1.72 8.53 -10.27
CA CYS A 185 0.55 8.97 -9.51
C CYS A 185 -0.03 10.29 -10.01
#